data_AF-A0A5C8KF77-F1
#
_entry.id   AF-A0A5C8KF77-F1
#
_cell.length_a   1.000
_cell.length_b   1.000
_cell.length_c   1.000
_cell.angle_alpha   90.00
_cell.angle_beta   90.00
_cell.angle_gamma   90.00
#
_symmetry.space_group_name_H-M   'P 1'
#
loop_
_entity.id
_entity.type
_entity.pdbx_description
1 polymer ?
#
loop_
_entity_poly.entity_id
_entity_poly.type
_entity_poly.pdbx_seq_one_letter_code
_entity_poly.pdbx_strand_id
1 'polypeptide(L)'
;MSDEKIMADTSYVEHMFLQVESSDAVCVLNIAGHPYRLRELIFMMIENGCRVMKTTADSYNTFSFDKERVEVYDYLTTIIKAKFL
;
A
#
# COMPACT_ATOMS: atom_id res chain seq x y z
N MET A 1 -5.81 12.04 22.11
CA MET A 1 -5.70 13.49 21.77
C MET A 1 -4.81 13.76 20.56
N SER A 2 -3.91 12.85 20.15
CA SER A 2 -3.08 13.00 18.94
C SER A 2 -3.79 12.54 17.65
N ASP A 3 -4.61 11.48 17.73
CA ASP A 3 -5.25 10.89 16.53
C ASP A 3 -6.36 11.76 15.92
N GLU A 4 -7.08 12.53 16.76
CA GLU A 4 -8.10 13.49 16.29
C GLU A 4 -7.50 14.63 15.45
N LYS A 5 -6.23 14.99 15.71
CA LYS A 5 -5.55 16.04 14.97
C LYS A 5 -5.13 15.57 13.57
N ILE A 6 -4.79 14.29 13.44
CA ILE A 6 -4.49 13.64 12.15
C ILE A 6 -5.80 13.36 11.38
N MET A 7 -6.92 13.09 12.06
CA MET A 7 -8.25 13.00 11.44
C MET A 7 -8.68 14.28 10.73
N ALA A 8 -8.36 15.44 11.30
CA ALA A 8 -8.81 16.74 10.81
C ALA A 8 -7.87 17.38 9.78
N ASP A 9 -6.64 16.87 9.64
CA ASP A 9 -5.64 17.43 8.74
C ASP A 9 -5.63 16.69 7.40
N THR A 10 -6.45 17.17 6.47
CA THR A 10 -6.56 16.64 5.11
C THR A 10 -5.26 16.76 4.30
N SER A 11 -4.26 17.52 4.77
CA SER A 11 -2.96 17.66 4.11
C SER A 11 -1.92 16.64 4.58
N TYR A 12 -2.22 15.86 5.61
CA TYR A 12 -1.30 14.87 6.13
C TYR A 12 -1.19 13.66 5.19
N VAL A 13 0.03 13.41 4.71
CA VAL A 13 0.36 12.27 3.83
C VAL A 13 1.32 11.34 4.55
N GLU A 14 0.94 10.07 4.64
CA GLU A 14 1.80 9.00 5.12
C GLU A 14 2.30 8.17 3.94
N HIS A 15 3.58 7.77 4.01
CA HIS A 15 4.20 6.87 3.05
C HIS A 15 4.40 5.49 3.67
N MET A 16 4.06 4.44 2.92
CA MET A 16 4.15 3.06 3.38
C MET A 16 4.57 2.12 2.27
N PHE A 17 5.43 1.16 2.62
CA PHE A 17 5.73 0.02 1.77
C PHE A 17 5.02 -1.22 2.30
N LEU A 18 4.29 -1.92 1.42
CA LEU A 18 3.57 -3.15 1.77
C LEU A 18 3.99 -4.29 0.86
N GLN A 19 4.10 -5.49 1.41
CA GLN A 19 4.10 -6.75 0.67
C GLN A 19 2.71 -7.36 0.80
N VAL A 20 2.11 -7.72 -0.34
CA VAL A 20 0.76 -8.26 -0.43
C VAL A 20 0.81 -9.56 -1.22
N GLU A 21 0.38 -10.64 -0.59
CA GLU A 21 0.40 -11.98 -1.16
C GLU A 21 -1.02 -12.47 -1.38
N SER A 22 -1.27 -13.00 -2.58
CA SER A 22 -2.49 -13.70 -2.97
C SER A 22 -2.15 -15.12 -3.41
N SER A 23 -3.14 -15.90 -3.85
CA SER A 23 -2.89 -17.25 -4.39
C SER A 23 -2.09 -17.24 -5.70
N ASP A 24 -2.16 -16.14 -6.46
CA ASP A 24 -1.71 -16.11 -7.86
C ASP A 24 -0.54 -15.13 -8.08
N ALA A 25 -0.27 -14.26 -7.10
CA ALA A 25 0.74 -13.23 -7.22
C ALA A 25 1.26 -12.74 -5.86
N VAL A 26 2.52 -12.29 -5.88
CA VAL A 26 3.15 -11.51 -4.82
C VAL A 26 3.36 -10.09 -5.34
N CYS A 27 2.85 -9.11 -4.58
CA CYS A 27 2.94 -7.70 -4.90
C CYS A 27 3.76 -6.96 -3.84
N VAL A 28 4.58 -6.00 -4.27
CA VAL A 28 5.19 -5.01 -3.37
C VAL A 28 4.74 -3.61 -3.79
N LEU A 29 4.19 -2.88 -2.84
CA LEU A 29 3.50 -1.62 -3.02
C LEU A 29 4.31 -0.50 -2.38
N ASN A 30 4.42 0.62 -3.07
CA ASN A 30 4.80 1.91 -2.51
C ASN A 30 3.57 2.81 -2.53
N ILE A 31 3.07 3.17 -1.35
CA ILE A 31 1.78 3.83 -1.18
C ILE A 31 2.01 5.15 -0.45
N ALA A 32 1.37 6.21 -0.95
CA ALA A 32 1.32 7.51 -0.31
C ALA A 32 -0.14 7.97 -0.24
N GLY A 33 -0.61 8.36 0.94
CA GLY A 33 -1.97 8.83 1.09
C GLY A 33 -2.34 9.20 2.51
N HIS A 34 -3.60 9.59 2.69
CA HIS A 34 -4.11 9.90 4.02
C HIS A 34 -4.16 8.63 4.89
N PRO A 35 -3.77 8.65 6.18
CA PRO A 35 -3.73 7.46 7.03
C PRO A 35 -5.03 6.64 7.07
N TYR A 36 -6.20 7.29 7.06
CA TYR A 36 -7.49 6.59 6.98
C TYR A 36 -7.67 5.82 5.68
N ARG A 37 -7.27 6.41 4.54
CA ARG A 37 -7.34 5.73 3.24
C ARG A 37 -6.38 4.56 3.18
N LEU A 38 -5.19 4.68 3.77
CA LEU A 38 -4.24 3.57 3.88
C LEU A 38 -4.81 2.42 4.71
N ARG A 39 -5.46 2.73 5.85
CA ARG A 39 -6.11 1.72 6.70
C ARG A 39 -7.29 1.05 5.99
N GLU A 40 -8.16 1.81 5.33
CA GLU A 40 -9.26 1.28 4.51
C GLU A 40 -8.74 0.34 3.42
N LEU A 41 -7.70 0.74 2.69
CA LEU A 41 -7.08 -0.06 1.64
C LEU A 41 -6.54 -1.40 2.19
N ILE A 42 -5.79 -1.34 3.30
CA ILE A 42 -5.24 -2.56 3.94
C ILE A 42 -6.37 -3.47 4.39
N PHE A 43 -7.42 -2.91 5.00
CA PHE A 43 -8.59 -3.67 5.42
C PHE A 43 -9.26 -4.36 4.22
N MET A 44 -9.47 -3.64 3.11
CA MET A 44 -10.04 -4.22 1.88
C MET A 44 -9.16 -5.32 1.27
N MET A 45 -7.82 -5.19 1.32
CA MET A 45 -6.92 -6.24 0.84
C MET A 45 -7.06 -7.52 1.68
N ILE A 46 -7.15 -7.39 3.00
CA ILE A 46 -7.34 -8.52 3.91
C ILE A 46 -8.71 -9.18 3.69
N GLU A 47 -9.78 -8.39 3.57
CA GLU A 47 -11.13 -8.91 3.29
C GLU A 47 -11.21 -9.65 1.95
N ASN A 48 -10.40 -9.24 0.96
CA ASN A 48 -10.28 -9.94 -0.32
C ASN A 48 -9.34 -11.18 -0.28
N GLY A 49 -8.93 -11.62 0.91
CA GLY A 49 -8.14 -12.83 1.11
C GLY A 49 -6.63 -12.66 0.89
N CYS A 50 -6.12 -11.43 0.78
CA CYS A 50 -4.68 -11.20 0.68
C CYS A 50 -4.02 -11.21 2.07
N ARG A 51 -2.77 -11.68 2.12
CA ARG A 51 -1.89 -11.47 3.28
C ARG A 51 -1.13 -10.18 3.09
N VAL A 52 -1.24 -9.26 4.04
CA VAL A 52 -0.61 -7.95 3.97
C VAL A 52 0.43 -7.81 5.07
N MET A 53 1.66 -7.46 4.70
CA MET A 53 2.77 -7.23 5.61
C MET A 53 3.42 -5.89 5.31
N LYS A 54 3.81 -5.13 6.36
CA LYS A 54 4.64 -3.93 6.17
C LYS A 54 6.04 -4.36 5.76
N THR A 55 6.62 -3.66 4.78
CA THR A 55 7.98 -3.91 4.28
C THR A 55 8.79 -2.61 4.21
N THR A 56 9.97 -2.66 3.60
CA THR A 56 10.91 -1.53 3.51
C THR A 56 11.09 -1.05 2.07
N ALA A 57 11.63 0.16 1.93
CA ALA A 57 12.03 0.70 0.63
C ALA A 57 13.06 -0.19 -0.07
N ASP A 58 14.00 -0.77 0.68
CA ASP A 58 15.03 -1.66 0.12
C ASP A 58 14.42 -2.93 -0.47
N SER A 59 13.47 -3.55 0.25
CA SER A 59 12.72 -4.71 -0.26
C SER A 59 11.91 -4.34 -1.50
N TYR A 60 11.28 -3.16 -1.54
CA TYR A 60 10.56 -2.67 -2.73
C TYR A 60 11.48 -2.43 -3.94
N ASN A 61 12.68 -1.90 -3.71
CA ASN A 61 13.62 -1.56 -4.78
C ASN A 61 14.30 -2.80 -5.37
N THR A 62 14.53 -3.83 -4.55
CA THR A 62 15.20 -5.08 -4.94
C THR A 62 14.23 -6.17 -5.36
N PHE A 63 12.92 -5.96 -5.22
CA PHE A 63 11.90 -6.91 -5.64
C PHE A 63 11.94 -7.14 -7.16
N SER A 64 12.05 -8.42 -7.55
CA SER A 64 11.91 -8.86 -8.94
C SER A 64 10.43 -8.98 -9.28
N PHE A 65 10.00 -8.34 -10.37
CA PHE A 65 8.59 -8.27 -10.78
C PHE A 65 8.45 -8.50 -12.28
N ASP A 66 7.28 -8.99 -12.68
CA ASP A 66 6.91 -9.16 -14.09
C ASP A 66 6.22 -7.91 -14.64
N LYS A 67 5.48 -7.21 -13.77
CA LYS A 67 4.70 -6.03 -14.14
C LYS A 67 4.75 -4.94 -13.08
N GLU A 68 4.83 -3.69 -13.54
CA GLU A 68 4.66 -2.51 -12.70
C GLU A 68 3.43 -1.72 -13.14
N ARG A 69 2.70 -1.15 -12.18
CA ARG A 69 1.56 -0.27 -12.43
C ARG A 69 1.55 0.89 -11.45
N VAL A 70 1.19 2.07 -11.94
CA VAL A 70 0.91 3.25 -11.11
C VAL A 70 -0.60 3.49 -11.10
N GLU A 71 -1.16 3.68 -9.92
CA GLU A 71 -2.56 4.06 -9.72
C GLU A 71 -2.63 5.33 -8.87
N VAL A 72 -3.43 6.31 -9.32
CA VAL A 72 -3.59 7.61 -8.66
C VAL A 72 -5.08 7.86 -8.45
N TYR A 73 -5.44 8.11 -7.20
CA TYR A 73 -6.77 8.49 -6.74
C TYR A 73 -6.65 9.78 -5.92
N ASP A 74 -7.76 10.51 -5.73
CA ASP A 74 -7.77 11.87 -5.14
C ASP A 74 -7.01 12.03 -3.81
N TYR A 75 -6.82 10.96 -3.04
CA TYR A 75 -6.12 10.96 -1.75
C TYR A 75 -5.18 9.77 -1.53
N LEU A 76 -4.84 9.07 -2.62
CA LEU A 76 -4.06 7.83 -2.57
C LEU A 76 -3.30 7.65 -3.88
N THR A 77 -1.98 7.60 -3.80
CA THR A 77 -1.11 7.19 -4.91
C THR A 77 -0.43 5.87 -4.55
N THR A 78 -0.45 4.94 -5.49
CA THR A 78 0.11 3.60 -5.30
C THR A 78 0.95 3.21 -6.52
N ILE A 79 2.18 2.78 -6.28
CA ILE A 79 3.00 2.07 -7.27
C ILE A 79 3.06 0.60 -6.89
N ILE A 80 2.62 -0.27 -7.79
CA ILE A 80 2.45 -1.70 -7.60
C ILE A 80 3.49 -2.42 -8.45
N LYS A 81 4.36 -3.22 -7.83
CA LYS A 81 5.20 -4.19 -8.53
C LYS A 81 4.65 -5.59 -8.27
N ALA A 82 4.27 -6.31 -9.31
CA ALA A 82 3.63 -7.62 -9.23
C ALA A 82 4.50 -8.70 -9.85
N LYS A 83 4.64 -9.82 -9.14
CA LYS A 83 5.24 -11.07 -9.62
C LYS A 83 4.19 -12.17 -9.57
N PHE A 84 3.92 -12.80 -10.71
CA PHE A 84 2.95 -13.89 -10.82
C PHE A 84 3.61 -15.22 -10.45
N LEU A 85 2.83 -16.13 -9.87
CA LEU A 85 3.27 -17.47 -9.45
C LEU A 85 3.16 -18.51 -10.57
#